data_AF-A0AAP8GDT5-F1
#
_entry.id   AF-A0AAP8GDT5-F1
#
_cell.length_a   1.000
_cell.length_b   1.000
_cell.length_c   1.000
_cell.angle_alpha   90.00
_cell.angle_beta   90.00
_cell.angle_gamma   90.00
#
_symmetry.space_group_name_H-M   'P 1'
#
loop_
_entity.id
_entity.type
_entity.pdbx_description
1 polymer ?
#
loop_
_entity_poly.entity_id
_entity_poly.type
_entity_poly.pdbx_seq_one_letter_code
_entity_poly.pdbx_strand_id
1 'polypeptide(L)'
;MMMNKEATKIGFAYVGIVVGAGFSTGQEVMQFFTKYGLWAYLGVIISGFILAFIGRQVAKIGNAFEATNHESTLQYVFGEKFSKVFDYILIFFLFGIAVTMIAGAGATFEESYN
;
A
#
# COMPACT_ATOMS: atom_id res chain seq x y z
N MET A 1 -13.61 -24.85 -3.07
CA MET A 1 -13.26 -23.82 -2.06
C MET A 1 -14.10 -22.59 -2.37
N MET A 2 -15.22 -22.36 -1.66
CA MET A 2 -16.06 -21.19 -1.93
C MET A 2 -15.28 -19.93 -1.53
N MET A 3 -15.05 -19.06 -2.50
CA MET A 3 -14.33 -17.80 -2.30
C MET A 3 -15.16 -16.90 -1.38
N ASN A 4 -14.60 -16.53 -0.22
CA ASN A 4 -15.28 -15.65 0.73
C ASN A 4 -15.41 -14.26 0.10
N LYS A 5 -16.65 -13.84 -0.21
CA LYS A 5 -16.96 -12.57 -0.89
C LYS A 5 -16.35 -11.37 -0.16
N GLU A 6 -16.28 -11.39 1.16
CA GLU A 6 -15.68 -10.32 1.96
C GLU A 6 -14.16 -10.30 1.83
N ALA A 7 -13.51 -11.48 1.81
CA ALA A 7 -12.07 -11.57 1.57
C ALA A 7 -11.70 -11.04 0.18
N THR A 8 -12.51 -11.33 -0.84
CA THR A 8 -12.31 -10.79 -2.19
C THR A 8 -12.46 -9.27 -2.22
N LYS A 9 -13.48 -8.71 -1.56
CA LYS A 9 -13.66 -7.25 -1.45
C LYS A 9 -12.46 -6.57 -0.79
N ILE A 10 -12.02 -7.10 0.36
CA ILE A 10 -10.87 -6.57 1.10
C ILE A 10 -9.60 -6.69 0.24
N GLY A 11 -9.42 -7.81 -0.47
CA GLY A 11 -8.30 -8.01 -1.39
C GLY A 11 -8.25 -6.97 -2.51
N PHE A 12 -9.39 -6.69 -3.15
CA PHE A 12 -9.47 -5.64 -4.18
C PHE A 12 -9.23 -4.24 -3.61
N ALA A 13 -9.78 -3.93 -2.43
CA ALA A 13 -9.52 -2.66 -1.77
C ALA A 13 -8.02 -2.49 -1.45
N TYR A 14 -7.37 -3.54 -0.95
CA TYR A 14 -5.94 -3.53 -0.68
C TYR A 14 -5.11 -3.29 -1.94
N VAL A 15 -5.40 -4.01 -3.03
CA VAL A 15 -4.72 -3.80 -4.32
C VAL A 15 -4.95 -2.38 -4.83
N GLY A 16 -6.18 -1.85 -4.75
CA GLY A 16 -6.50 -0.50 -5.20
C GLY A 16 -5.78 0.60 -4.42
N ILE A 17 -5.51 0.40 -3.13
CA ILE A 17 -4.73 1.34 -2.31
C ILE A 17 -3.23 1.25 -2.63
N VAL A 18 -2.71 0.04 -2.87
CA VAL A 18 -1.28 -0.17 -3.17
C VAL A 18 -0.92 0.33 -4.58
N VAL A 19 -1.82 0.18 -5.55
CA VAL A 19 -1.61 0.64 -6.93
C VAL A 19 -1.81 2.16 -6.99
N GLY A 20 -0.71 2.90 -6.82
CA GLY A 20 -0.70 4.36 -6.88
C GLY A 20 -0.34 4.95 -8.25
N ALA A 21 -0.16 6.27 -8.27
CA ALA A 21 0.28 7.05 -9.44
C ALA A 21 1.55 6.49 -10.11
N GLY A 22 2.55 6.10 -9.32
CA GLY A 22 3.81 5.58 -9.83
C GLY A 22 3.69 4.19 -10.47
N PHE A 23 2.72 3.40 -10.01
CA PHE A 23 2.35 2.12 -10.64
C PHE A 23 1.58 2.35 -11.94
N SER A 24 0.65 3.32 -11.97
CA SER A 24 -0.14 3.64 -13.16
C SER A 24 0.70 4.26 -14.29
N THR A 25 1.68 5.10 -13.95
CA THR A 25 2.60 5.72 -14.93
C THR A 25 3.78 4.81 -15.29
N GLY A 26 3.96 3.69 -14.56
CA GLY A 26 5.09 2.78 -14.73
C GLY A 26 6.45 3.33 -14.25
N GLN A 27 6.49 4.57 -13.76
CA GLN A 27 7.73 5.25 -13.36
C GLN A 27 8.47 4.52 -12.22
N GLU A 28 7.72 4.02 -11.23
CA GLU A 28 8.31 3.24 -10.12
C GLU A 28 8.96 1.95 -10.64
N VAL A 29 8.30 1.26 -11.58
CA VAL A 29 8.82 0.01 -12.13
C VAL A 29 10.10 0.26 -12.93
N MET A 30 10.11 1.32 -13.74
CA MET A 30 11.27 1.72 -14.54
C MET A 30 12.47 2.10 -13.67
N GLN A 31 12.23 2.87 -12.60
CA GLN A 31 13.28 3.38 -11.74
C GLN A 31 13.84 2.31 -10.79
N PHE A 32 12.98 1.49 -10.19
CA PHE A 32 13.37 0.56 -9.13
C PHE A 32 13.68 -0.86 -9.61
N PHE A 33 13.14 -1.30 -10.74
CA PHE A 33 13.33 -2.68 -11.22
C PHE A 33 14.03 -2.72 -12.56
N THR A 34 13.48 -2.09 -13.60
CA THR A 34 13.94 -2.28 -15.00
C THR A 34 15.40 -1.90 -15.21
N LYS A 35 15.93 -0.92 -14.46
CA LYS A 35 17.36 -0.53 -14.50
C LYS A 35 18.33 -1.69 -14.21
N TYR A 36 17.89 -2.76 -13.53
CA TYR A 36 18.73 -3.88 -13.10
C TYR A 36 18.68 -5.10 -14.03
N GLY A 37 18.03 -5.00 -15.20
CA GLY A 37 17.98 -6.09 -16.19
C GLY A 37 17.34 -7.36 -15.62
N LEU A 38 17.97 -8.53 -15.80
CA LEU A 38 17.43 -9.81 -15.32
C LEU A 38 17.26 -9.89 -13.79
N TRP A 39 18.03 -9.12 -13.02
CA TRP A 39 17.88 -9.08 -11.56
C TRP A 39 16.56 -8.42 -11.11
N ALA A 40 15.92 -7.65 -12.00
CA ALA A 40 14.61 -7.06 -11.76
C ALA A 40 13.56 -8.10 -11.36
N TYR A 41 13.56 -9.28 -12.00
CA TYR A 41 12.58 -10.33 -11.73
C TYR A 41 12.65 -10.84 -10.29
N LEU A 42 13.87 -11.05 -9.77
CA LEU A 42 14.04 -11.44 -8.37
C LEU A 42 13.59 -10.32 -7.43
N GLY A 43 13.89 -9.06 -7.76
CA GLY A 43 13.41 -7.91 -7.00
C GLY A 43 11.89 -7.85 -6.94
N VAL A 44 11.20 -8.03 -8.07
CA VAL A 44 9.72 -8.02 -8.14
C VAL A 44 9.14 -9.14 -7.28
N ILE A 45 9.68 -10.36 -7.38
CA ILE A 45 9.22 -11.51 -6.58
C ILE A 45 9.39 -11.24 -5.09
N ILE A 46 10.56 -10.77 -4.66
CA ILE A 46 10.85 -10.47 -3.25
C ILE A 46 9.91 -9.37 -2.74
N SER A 47 9.74 -8.28 -3.49
CA SER A 47 8.83 -7.20 -3.12
C SER A 47 7.38 -7.69 -2.99
N GLY A 48 6.93 -8.54 -3.92
CA GLY A 48 5.61 -9.17 -3.83
C GLY A 48 5.44 -10.03 -2.58
N PHE A 49 6.44 -10.83 -2.22
CA PHE A 49 6.42 -11.63 -0.99
C PHE A 49 6.38 -10.76 0.27
N ILE A 50 7.19 -9.70 0.33
CA ILE A 50 7.20 -8.76 1.46
C ILE A 50 5.84 -8.09 1.61
N LEU A 51 5.27 -7.61 0.50
CA LEU A 51 4.00 -6.90 0.50
C LEU A 51 2.85 -7.83 0.91
N ALA A 52 2.81 -9.05 0.39
CA ALA A 52 1.84 -10.07 0.80
C ALA A 52 1.99 -10.46 2.28
N PHE A 53 3.23 -10.61 2.76
CA PHE A 53 3.50 -10.94 4.16
C PHE A 53 3.04 -9.83 5.10
N ILE A 54 3.43 -8.58 4.84
CA ILE A 54 3.02 -7.43 5.65
C ILE A 54 1.50 -7.26 5.62
N GLY A 55 0.89 -7.32 4.44
CA GLY A 55 -0.57 -7.23 4.29
C GLY A 55 -1.32 -8.29 5.11
N ARG A 56 -0.83 -9.54 5.10
CA ARG A 56 -1.38 -10.61 5.94
C ARG A 56 -1.23 -10.31 7.43
N GLN A 57 -0.08 -9.81 7.88
CA GLN A 57 0.15 -9.51 9.29
C GLN A 57 -0.77 -8.37 9.77
N VAL A 58 -0.91 -7.31 8.98
CA VAL A 58 -1.83 -6.21 9.28
C VAL A 58 -3.28 -6.69 9.34
N ALA A 59 -3.72 -7.47 8.35
CA ALA A 59 -5.07 -8.03 8.33
C ALA A 59 -5.34 -8.94 9.53
N LYS A 60 -4.36 -9.76 9.92
CA LYS A 60 -4.46 -10.64 11.10
C LYS A 60 -4.61 -9.83 12.40
N ILE A 61 -3.82 -8.77 12.57
CA ILE A 61 -3.90 -7.91 13.75
C ILE A 61 -5.24 -7.19 13.78
N GLY A 62 -5.66 -6.56 12.67
CA GLY A 62 -6.95 -5.88 12.59
C GLY A 62 -8.14 -6.80 12.91
N ASN A 63 -8.11 -8.04 12.40
CA ASN A 63 -9.14 -9.03 12.71
C ASN A 63 -9.10 -9.50 14.17
N ALA A 64 -7.92 -9.62 14.79
CA ALA A 64 -7.79 -10.05 16.18
C ALA A 64 -8.35 -9.01 17.18
N PHE A 65 -8.30 -7.73 16.82
CA PHE A 65 -8.82 -6.62 17.63
C PHE A 65 -10.25 -6.21 17.26
N GLU A 66 -10.88 -6.89 16.29
CA GLU A 66 -12.14 -6.44 15.66
C GLU A 66 -12.09 -4.94 15.33
N ALA A 67 -10.93 -4.51 14.80
CA ALA A 67 -10.55 -3.11 14.75
C ALA A 67 -11.49 -2.31 13.84
N THR A 68 -12.20 -1.35 14.43
CA THR A 68 -13.01 -0.37 13.70
C THR A 68 -12.21 0.89 13.32
N ASN A 69 -11.04 1.07 13.92
CA ASN A 69 -10.10 2.15 13.66
C ASN A 69 -8.64 1.66 13.75
N HIS A 70 -7.71 2.50 13.30
CA HIS A 70 -6.28 2.19 13.28
C HIS A 70 -5.60 2.37 14.65
N GLU A 71 -6.21 3.14 15.57
CA GLU A 71 -5.62 3.46 16.88
C GLU A 71 -5.33 2.21 17.72
N SER A 72 -6.29 1.28 17.83
CA SER A 72 -6.11 0.04 18.62
C SER A 72 -4.97 -0.82 18.08
N THR A 73 -4.84 -0.87 16.75
CA THR A 73 -3.75 -1.58 16.07
C THR A 73 -2.41 -0.88 16.26
N LEU A 74 -2.35 0.45 16.16
CA LEU A 74 -1.13 1.22 16.40
C LEU A 74 -0.67 1.13 17.85
N GLN A 75 -1.59 1.18 18.81
CA GLN A 75 -1.30 0.99 20.23
C GLN A 75 -0.73 -0.41 20.51
N TYR A 76 -1.26 -1.44 19.87
CA TYR A 76 -0.71 -2.79 20.00
C TYR A 76 0.71 -2.92 19.42
N VAL A 77 0.99 -2.31 18.28
CA VAL A 77 2.29 -2.43 17.60
C VAL A 77 3.38 -1.55 18.24
N PHE A 78 3.03 -0.31 18.63
CA PHE A 78 4.00 0.70 19.06
C PHE A 78 3.91 1.05 20.56
N GLY A 79 2.86 0.64 21.26
CA GLY A 79 2.58 1.01 22.65
C GLY A 79 1.94 2.40 22.79
N GLU A 80 1.37 2.71 23.97
CA GLU A 80 0.56 3.93 24.21
C GLU A 80 1.28 5.25 23.91
N LYS A 81 2.58 5.34 24.16
CA LYS A 81 3.34 6.59 23.98
C LYS A 81 3.72 6.83 22.52
N PHE A 82 4.18 5.80 21.83
CA PHE A 82 4.64 5.93 20.44
C PHE A 82 3.50 5.84 19.44
N SER A 83 2.36 5.22 19.79
CA SER A 83 1.20 5.11 18.91
C SER A 83 0.74 6.48 18.41
N LYS A 84 0.67 7.50 19.27
CA LYS A 84 0.31 8.88 18.87
C LYS A 84 1.28 9.49 17.87
N VAL A 85 2.58 9.22 18.01
CA VAL A 85 3.59 9.71 17.05
C VAL A 85 3.39 9.05 15.69
N PHE A 86 3.21 7.72 15.69
CA PHE A 86 2.93 6.97 14.47
C PHE A 86 1.58 7.33 13.84
N ASP A 87 0.61 7.72 14.65
CA ASP A 87 -0.70 8.20 14.20
C ASP A 87 -0.58 9.52 13.41
N TYR A 88 0.15 10.51 13.95
CA TYR A 88 0.43 11.73 13.19
C TYR A 88 1.25 11.48 11.92
N ILE A 89 2.21 10.55 11.97
CA ILE A 89 2.97 10.13 10.79
C ILE A 89 2.02 9.51 9.75
N LEU A 90 1.09 8.64 10.17
CA LEU A 90 0.10 8.02 9.30
C LEU A 90 -0.75 9.09 8.60
N ILE A 91 -1.28 10.06 9.35
CA ILE A 91 -2.08 11.17 8.81
C ILE A 91 -1.28 11.95 7.76
N PHE A 92 -0.03 12.27 8.05
CA PHE A 92 0.85 12.98 7.11
C PHE A 92 1.08 12.16 5.82
N PHE A 93 1.36 10.87 5.92
CA PHE A 93 1.53 10.01 4.75
C PHE A 93 0.23 9.79 3.98
N LEU A 94 -0.91 9.69 4.64
CA LEU A 94 -2.22 9.61 3.98
C LEU A 94 -2.50 10.86 3.14
N PHE A 95 -2.18 12.04 3.66
CA PHE A 95 -2.23 13.28 2.89
C PHE A 95 -1.24 13.26 1.71
N GLY A 96 -0.01 12.81 1.95
CA GLY A 96 1.01 12.66 0.91
C GLY A 96 0.56 11.74 -0.24
N ILE A 97 -0.04 10.59 0.07
CA ILE A 97 -0.60 9.65 -0.91
C ILE A 97 -1.71 10.33 -1.71
N ALA A 98 -2.61 11.08 -1.06
CA ALA A 98 -3.67 11.79 -1.78
C ALA A 98 -3.10 12.83 -2.77
N VAL A 99 -2.10 13.60 -2.35
CA VAL A 99 -1.43 14.60 -3.21
C VAL A 99 -0.71 13.92 -4.38
N THR A 100 0.04 12.83 -4.13
CA THR A 100 0.78 12.14 -5.20
C THR A 100 -0.16 11.43 -6.18
N MET A 101 -1.30 10.92 -5.73
CA MET A 101 -2.33 10.35 -6.59
C MET A 101 -2.94 11.41 -7.53
N ILE A 102 -3.27 12.61 -7.02
CA ILE A 102 -3.79 13.70 -7.85
C ILE A 102 -2.74 14.14 -8.88
N ALA A 103 -1.49 14.32 -8.45
CA ALA A 103 -0.39 14.69 -9.34
C ALA A 103 -0.16 13.64 -10.45
N GLY A 104 -0.20 12.36 -10.08
CA GLY A 104 -0.09 11.26 -11.05
C GLY A 104 -1.24 11.21 -12.04
N ALA A 105 -2.48 11.40 -11.58
CA ALA A 105 -3.63 11.48 -12.46
C ALA A 105 -3.49 12.64 -13.46
N GLY A 106 -3.01 13.79 -13.02
CA GLY A 106 -2.69 14.93 -13.88
C GLY A 106 -1.61 14.62 -14.92
N ALA A 107 -0.51 13.97 -14.50
CA ALA A 107 0.56 13.57 -15.42
C ALA A 107 0.08 12.58 -16.48
N THR A 108 -0.68 11.55 -16.09
CA THR A 108 -1.26 10.58 -17.04
C THR A 108 -2.23 11.25 -18.01
N PHE A 109 -3.02 12.23 -17.55
CA PHE A 109 -3.92 12.97 -18.42
C PHE A 109 -3.14 13.77 -19.46
N GLU A 110 -2.10 14.50 -19.05
CA GLU A 110 -1.24 15.26 -19.97
C GLU A 110 -0.54 14.36 -20.99
N GLU A 111 -0.06 13.19 -20.58
CA GLU A 111 0.58 12.20 -21.46
C GLU A 111 -0.41 11.52 -22.42
N SER A 112 -1.71 11.51 -22.09
CA SER A 112 -2.74 10.90 -22.96
C SER A 112 -3.29 11.86 -24.02
N TYR A 113 -3.11 13.18 -23.83
CA TYR A 113 -3.65 14.23 -24.70
C TYR A 113 -2.57 14.96 -25.53
N ASN A 114 -1.29 14.71 -25.27
CA ASN A 114 -0.16 15.06 -26.15
C ASN A 114 0.28 13.85 -26.98
#